data_AF-A0A1U7YUH1-F1
#
_entry.id   AF-A0A1U7YUH1-F1
#
_cell.length_a   1.000
_cell.length_b   1.000
_cell.length_c   1.000
_cell.angle_alpha   90.00
_cell.angle_beta   90.00
_cell.angle_gamma   90.00
#
_symmetry.space_group_name_H-M   'P 1'
#
loop_
_entity.id
_entity.type
_entity.pdbx_description
1 polymer ?
#
loop_
_entity_poly.entity_id
_entity_poly.type
_entity_poly.pdbx_seq_one_letter_code
_entity_poly.pdbx_strand_id
1 'polypeptide(L)'
;MLFFPTRPLSFRSSFHFPHQFCSKTITSTTTTATMHSSVSPSRESHKVSSSGEAAISVEEWQGWGTTSPIPAMVTQVVDDLKLLQKDSDADMIFGGNHGKLSGDFKVQEDKKHRATYQSLGDSETKLQFFSARQIACRVLGSRGYLCQKCWLPSEDCMCSKLISCPLWHRVRFWLYMHPKDFLRQNNTGKLLWQVFGIQAATLCLYGIAEHEEMMGGALKLAGKDKVWCLYPNKNAPAKSVKDSMAELSFSHVECPPETTDGGHSLNFILIDGTWSNSGAMFSRLKDRYELMWGDELPCIMLNTGASLMHKLRPQPSWDRTCTAAAAIGLLDELHDLPNFVSYGLDKQAKAIEDAVEVLLEALTARRLRMGRSITRKQRHNRDIL
;
A
#
# COMPACT_ATOMS: atom_id res chain seq x y z
N MET A 1 20.77 49.61 29.64
CA MET A 1 19.31 49.43 29.41
C MET A 1 19.15 48.28 28.43
N LEU A 2 18.97 47.05 28.94
CA LEU A 2 17.68 46.31 29.06
C LEU A 2 17.17 45.88 27.65
N PHE A 3 16.92 44.62 27.29
CA PHE A 3 16.98 43.31 27.94
C PHE A 3 16.94 42.26 26.80
N PHE A 4 17.84 41.28 26.79
CA PHE A 4 17.67 40.03 26.03
C PHE A 4 17.03 38.99 26.95
N PRO A 5 15.98 38.26 26.55
CA PRO A 5 15.64 37.01 27.21
C PRO A 5 16.37 35.86 26.53
N THR A 6 17.36 35.33 27.25
CA THR A 6 17.82 33.94 27.14
C THR A 6 16.91 33.08 28.02
N ARG A 7 16.44 31.93 27.53
CA ARG A 7 16.43 30.68 28.31
C ARG A 7 16.11 29.44 27.43
N PRO A 8 16.77 28.29 27.73
CA PRO A 8 16.56 27.01 27.07
C PRO A 8 15.52 26.17 27.80
N LEU A 9 14.85 25.25 27.11
CA LEU A 9 14.11 24.15 27.72
C LEU A 9 14.69 22.83 27.24
N SER A 10 15.56 22.26 28.08
CA SER A 10 15.92 20.85 28.06
C SER A 10 14.80 20.05 28.74
N PHE A 11 14.22 19.06 28.08
CA PHE A 11 13.57 17.96 28.76
C PHE A 11 14.54 16.77 28.81
N ARG A 12 15.20 16.61 29.95
CA ARG A 12 15.81 15.34 30.37
C ARG A 12 14.67 14.44 30.86
N SER A 13 14.39 13.37 30.13
CA SER A 13 13.64 12.24 30.66
C SER A 13 14.65 11.24 31.23
N SER A 14 14.81 11.27 32.54
CA SER A 14 15.59 10.33 33.33
C SER A 14 14.79 9.04 33.52
N PHE A 15 15.07 7.99 32.75
CA PHE A 15 14.71 6.62 33.15
C PHE A 15 15.98 5.90 33.59
N HIS A 16 16.22 5.91 34.90
CA HIS A 16 17.12 4.97 35.55
C HIS A 16 16.43 3.61 35.66
N PHE A 17 16.98 2.60 34.97
CA PHE A 17 16.80 1.21 35.36
C PHE A 17 18.18 0.63 35.73
N PRO A 18 18.30 -0.02 36.91
CA PRO A 18 19.58 -0.50 37.40
C PRO A 18 20.02 -1.75 36.63
N HIS A 19 21.14 -1.66 35.92
CA HIS A 19 21.92 -2.83 35.50
C HIS A 19 22.64 -3.39 36.73
N GLN A 20 21.98 -4.32 37.44
CA GLN A 20 22.68 -5.19 38.37
C GLN A 20 23.17 -6.41 37.59
N PHE A 21 24.46 -6.36 37.23
CA PHE A 21 25.22 -7.54 36.84
C PHE A 21 25.22 -8.52 38.02
N CYS A 22 24.60 -9.68 37.85
CA CYS A 22 24.82 -10.82 38.73
C CYS A 22 25.42 -11.95 37.89
N SER A 23 26.74 -12.04 37.93
CA SER A 23 27.49 -13.21 37.47
C SER A 23 27.14 -14.39 38.36
N LYS A 24 26.44 -15.39 37.81
CA LYS A 24 26.39 -16.73 38.39
C LYS A 24 26.92 -17.72 37.37
N THR A 25 28.18 -18.07 37.58
CA THR A 25 28.83 -19.29 37.13
C THR A 25 27.94 -20.47 37.51
N ILE A 26 27.44 -21.21 36.51
CA ILE A 26 26.99 -22.59 36.72
C ILE A 26 27.73 -23.49 35.72
N THR A 27 28.43 -24.40 36.35
CA THR A 27 29.21 -25.55 35.95
C THR A 27 28.75 -26.28 34.68
N SER A 28 29.75 -26.63 33.88
CA SER A 28 29.76 -27.65 32.85
C SER A 28 29.06 -28.95 33.28
N THR A 29 28.14 -29.43 32.43
CA THR A 29 27.86 -30.86 32.25
C THR A 29 27.77 -31.17 30.77
N THR A 30 28.83 -31.79 30.27
CA THR A 30 28.94 -32.41 28.96
C THR A 30 27.83 -33.46 28.81
N THR A 31 26.92 -33.25 27.87
CA THR A 31 26.04 -34.32 27.40
C THR A 31 26.06 -34.33 25.88
N THR A 32 26.68 -35.37 25.32
CA THR A 32 26.67 -35.74 23.91
C THR A 32 25.24 -35.96 23.44
N ALA A 33 24.73 -35.08 22.59
CA ALA A 33 23.51 -35.31 21.82
C ALA A 33 23.80 -35.03 20.35
N THR A 34 23.58 -36.06 19.55
CA THR A 34 23.75 -36.18 18.11
C THR A 34 23.20 -34.98 17.33
N MET A 35 24.05 -34.42 16.46
CA MET A 35 23.64 -33.40 15.48
C MET A 35 22.73 -34.03 14.43
N HIS A 36 21.41 -33.87 14.58
CA HIS A 36 20.52 -33.95 13.45
C HIS A 36 20.56 -32.60 12.72
N SER A 37 21.13 -32.61 11.52
CA SER A 37 21.01 -31.53 10.54
C SER A 37 19.56 -31.38 10.13
N SER A 38 18.81 -30.53 10.84
CA SER A 38 17.46 -30.14 10.43
C SER A 38 17.56 -29.29 9.18
N VAL A 39 17.33 -29.94 8.03
CA VAL A 39 17.07 -29.33 6.74
C VAL A 39 16.04 -28.21 6.92
N SER A 40 16.40 -27.00 6.49
CA SER A 40 15.47 -25.87 6.45
C SER A 40 14.23 -26.25 5.63
N PRO A 41 12.99 -25.99 6.09
CA PRO A 41 11.81 -26.31 5.30
C PRO A 41 11.90 -25.59 3.96
N SER A 42 11.79 -26.36 2.88
CA SER A 42 11.75 -25.85 1.52
C SER A 42 10.67 -24.79 1.39
N ARG A 43 10.94 -23.74 0.60
CA ARG A 43 9.93 -22.77 0.17
C ARG A 43 8.76 -23.56 -0.40
N GLU A 44 7.62 -23.61 0.28
CA GLU A 44 6.42 -24.26 -0.28
C GLU A 44 6.07 -23.52 -1.56
N SER A 45 6.39 -24.15 -2.69
CA SER A 45 5.85 -23.81 -3.99
C SER A 45 4.40 -24.25 -3.96
N HIS A 46 3.46 -23.31 -3.94
CA HIS A 46 2.06 -23.66 -4.08
C HIS A 46 1.83 -24.03 -5.54
N LYS A 47 1.71 -25.34 -5.79
CA LYS A 47 1.18 -25.83 -7.05
C LYS A 47 -0.27 -25.36 -7.11
N VAL A 48 -0.62 -24.57 -8.11
CA VAL A 48 -2.03 -24.30 -8.40
C VAL A 48 -2.61 -25.66 -8.81
N SER A 49 -3.28 -26.35 -7.89
CA SER A 49 -4.05 -27.53 -8.27
C SER A 49 -5.11 -27.03 -9.23
N SER A 50 -5.05 -27.49 -10.48
CA SER A 50 -6.04 -27.20 -11.51
C SER A 50 -7.36 -27.91 -11.18
N SER A 51 -7.98 -27.57 -10.06
CA SER A 51 -9.39 -27.85 -9.84
C SER A 51 -10.22 -26.87 -10.65
N GLY A 52 -10.15 -26.97 -11.98
CA GLY A 52 -11.17 -26.55 -12.95
C GLY A 52 -11.88 -25.18 -12.83
N GLU A 53 -11.46 -24.24 -11.98
CA GLU A 53 -12.25 -23.03 -11.76
C GLU A 53 -12.11 -22.01 -12.90
N ALA A 54 -13.26 -21.84 -13.55
CA ALA A 54 -13.56 -21.02 -14.71
C ALA A 54 -13.42 -19.53 -14.37
N ALA A 55 -12.63 -18.80 -15.16
CA ALA A 55 -12.47 -17.34 -15.07
C ALA A 55 -12.11 -16.78 -13.66
N ILE A 56 -11.96 -15.46 -13.54
CA ILE A 56 -12.06 -14.74 -12.26
C ILE A 56 -13.51 -14.30 -12.17
N SER A 57 -14.19 -14.61 -11.07
CA SER A 57 -15.56 -14.10 -10.86
C SER A 57 -15.51 -12.64 -10.38
N VAL A 58 -16.58 -11.89 -10.61
CA VAL A 58 -16.66 -10.50 -10.15
C VAL A 58 -16.59 -10.43 -8.63
N GLU A 59 -17.21 -11.38 -7.93
CA GLU A 59 -17.18 -11.50 -6.47
C GLU A 59 -15.75 -11.75 -5.96
N GLU A 60 -15.00 -12.62 -6.64
CA GLU A 60 -13.61 -12.86 -6.29
C GLU A 60 -12.76 -11.59 -6.49
N TRP A 61 -12.94 -10.92 -7.63
CA TRP A 61 -12.23 -9.68 -7.97
C TRP A 61 -12.47 -8.58 -6.94
N GLN A 62 -13.75 -8.32 -6.64
CA GLN A 62 -14.16 -7.32 -5.65
C GLN A 62 -13.71 -7.69 -4.24
N GLY A 63 -13.62 -9.00 -3.94
CA GLY A 63 -13.05 -9.51 -2.70
C GLY A 63 -11.63 -9.02 -2.41
N TRP A 64 -10.84 -8.71 -3.44
CA TRP A 64 -9.47 -8.18 -3.31
C TRP A 64 -9.41 -6.68 -2.95
N GLY A 65 -10.55 -6.01 -2.74
CA GLY A 65 -10.63 -4.61 -2.31
C GLY A 65 -10.98 -3.62 -3.42
N THR A 66 -11.52 -4.10 -4.55
CA THR A 66 -11.98 -3.25 -5.65
C THR A 66 -13.51 -3.12 -5.62
N THR A 67 -14.03 -2.02 -6.17
CA THR A 67 -15.47 -1.84 -6.47
C THR A 67 -15.76 -1.97 -7.97
N SER A 68 -14.72 -2.16 -8.78
CA SER A 68 -14.79 -2.20 -10.24
C SER A 68 -15.27 -3.56 -10.75
N PRO A 69 -15.79 -3.62 -11.99
CA PRO A 69 -15.76 -4.86 -12.75
C PRO A 69 -14.31 -5.29 -13.01
N ILE A 70 -14.12 -6.53 -13.46
CA ILE A 70 -12.80 -7.05 -13.81
C ILE A 70 -12.30 -6.31 -15.05
N PRO A 71 -11.11 -5.69 -15.03
CA PRO A 71 -10.55 -5.01 -16.19
C PRO A 71 -10.39 -5.96 -17.38
N ALA A 72 -10.79 -5.50 -18.57
CA ALA A 72 -10.85 -6.34 -19.77
C ALA A 72 -9.47 -6.93 -20.12
N MET A 73 -8.42 -6.11 -20.00
CA MET A 73 -7.05 -6.54 -20.28
C MET A 73 -6.51 -7.52 -19.22
N VAL A 74 -6.96 -7.42 -17.96
CA VAL A 74 -6.61 -8.40 -16.92
C VAL A 74 -7.24 -9.75 -17.25
N THR A 75 -8.52 -9.77 -17.64
CA THR A 75 -9.22 -10.97 -18.09
C THR A 75 -8.50 -11.61 -19.27
N GLN A 76 -8.16 -10.83 -20.30
CA GLN A 76 -7.44 -11.31 -21.47
C GLN A 76 -6.10 -11.96 -21.11
N VAL A 77 -5.29 -11.31 -20.25
CA VAL A 77 -3.99 -11.88 -19.84
C VAL A 77 -4.18 -13.16 -19.03
N VAL A 78 -5.21 -13.25 -18.19
CA VAL A 78 -5.52 -14.48 -17.45
C VAL A 78 -5.88 -15.62 -18.40
N ASP A 79 -6.69 -15.35 -19.42
CA ASP A 79 -7.06 -16.35 -20.42
C ASP A 79 -5.85 -16.77 -21.26
N ASP A 80 -4.99 -15.82 -21.65
CA ASP A 80 -3.73 -16.10 -22.38
C ASP A 80 -2.76 -16.98 -21.58
N LEU A 81 -2.67 -16.78 -20.26
CA LEU A 81 -1.86 -17.60 -19.36
C LEU A 81 -2.42 -19.02 -19.26
N LYS A 82 -3.75 -19.15 -19.14
CA LYS A 82 -4.43 -20.45 -19.09
C LYS A 82 -4.32 -21.21 -20.41
N LEU A 83 -4.45 -20.52 -21.54
CA LEU A 83 -4.22 -21.11 -22.87
C LEU A 83 -2.78 -21.59 -23.00
N LEU A 84 -1.81 -20.77 -22.60
CA LEU A 84 -0.41 -21.19 -22.61
C LEU A 84 -0.16 -22.42 -21.73
N GLN A 85 -0.85 -22.56 -20.59
CA GLN A 85 -0.73 -23.74 -19.73
C GLN A 85 -1.33 -24.99 -20.39
N LYS A 86 -2.39 -24.85 -21.18
CA LYS A 86 -2.97 -25.98 -21.94
C LYS A 86 -2.09 -26.39 -23.11
N ASP A 87 -1.45 -25.42 -23.76
CA ASP A 87 -0.59 -25.63 -24.92
C ASP A 87 0.83 -26.09 -24.53
N SER A 88 1.19 -26.01 -23.25
CA SER A 88 2.49 -26.42 -22.72
C SER A 88 2.35 -27.64 -21.82
N ASP A 89 3.33 -28.54 -21.86
CA ASP A 89 3.44 -29.64 -20.89
C ASP A 89 3.93 -29.16 -19.51
N ALA A 90 3.75 -27.87 -19.17
CA ALA A 90 4.29 -27.23 -17.99
C ALA A 90 3.20 -26.53 -17.16
N ASP A 91 3.10 -26.89 -15.89
CA ASP A 91 2.14 -26.27 -14.97
C ASP A 91 2.52 -24.84 -14.58
N MET A 92 1.52 -23.98 -14.37
CA MET A 92 1.72 -22.69 -13.72
C MET A 92 2.09 -22.88 -12.25
N ILE A 93 3.37 -22.67 -11.93
CA ILE A 93 3.85 -22.73 -10.55
C ILE A 93 4.18 -21.32 -10.07
N PHE A 94 3.47 -20.89 -9.04
CA PHE A 94 3.76 -19.64 -8.35
C PHE A 94 4.61 -19.92 -7.11
N GLY A 95 5.69 -19.15 -6.94
CA GLY A 95 6.62 -19.38 -5.85
C GLY A 95 7.50 -18.18 -5.51
N GLY A 96 8.22 -18.31 -4.39
CA GLY A 96 9.18 -17.33 -3.91
C GLY A 96 8.56 -16.05 -3.31
N ASN A 97 9.41 -15.08 -2.98
CA ASN A 97 8.95 -13.77 -2.51
C ASN A 97 8.12 -13.11 -3.62
N HIS A 98 6.86 -12.76 -3.30
CA HIS A 98 5.93 -11.99 -4.15
C HIS A 98 5.11 -12.77 -5.19
N GLY A 99 4.96 -14.09 -5.03
CA GLY A 99 4.03 -14.91 -5.83
C GLY A 99 4.34 -14.83 -7.33
N LYS A 100 5.62 -14.98 -7.70
CA LYS A 100 6.03 -14.90 -9.11
C LYS A 100 5.89 -16.25 -9.77
N LEU A 101 5.60 -16.26 -11.07
CA LEU A 101 5.77 -17.44 -11.90
C LEU A 101 7.19 -18.00 -11.75
N SER A 102 7.30 -19.32 -11.77
CA SER A 102 8.54 -20.08 -11.62
C SER A 102 8.52 -21.34 -12.49
N GLY A 103 9.67 -22.01 -12.62
CA GLY A 103 9.80 -23.20 -13.46
C GLY A 103 9.78 -22.90 -14.96
N ASP A 104 9.63 -23.95 -15.76
CA ASP A 104 9.71 -23.89 -17.23
C ASP A 104 8.59 -23.07 -17.85
N PHE A 105 7.38 -23.12 -17.26
CA PHE A 105 6.25 -22.29 -17.67
C PHE A 105 6.62 -20.80 -17.69
N LYS A 106 7.34 -20.33 -16.67
CA LYS A 106 7.81 -18.93 -16.59
C LYS A 106 8.68 -18.56 -17.79
N VAL A 107 9.55 -19.46 -18.25
CA VAL A 107 10.45 -19.18 -19.37
C VAL A 107 9.65 -19.01 -20.66
N GLN A 108 8.68 -19.89 -20.88
CA GLN A 108 7.79 -19.84 -22.05
C GLN A 108 6.91 -18.59 -22.02
N GLU A 109 6.29 -18.31 -20.88
CA GLU A 109 5.46 -17.13 -20.67
C GLU A 109 6.26 -15.84 -20.85
N ASP A 110 7.47 -15.73 -20.28
CA ASP A 110 8.33 -14.55 -20.45
C ASP A 110 8.73 -14.35 -21.93
N LYS A 111 8.90 -15.43 -22.71
CA LYS A 111 9.16 -15.36 -24.15
C LYS A 111 7.94 -14.81 -24.91
N LYS A 112 6.75 -15.37 -24.66
CA LYS A 112 5.48 -14.90 -25.27
C LYS A 112 5.21 -13.44 -24.88
N HIS A 113 5.32 -13.11 -23.61
CA HIS A 113 5.16 -11.75 -23.10
C HIS A 113 6.11 -10.75 -23.77
N ARG A 114 7.41 -11.07 -23.91
CA ARG A 114 8.35 -10.17 -24.60
C ARG A 114 7.97 -9.95 -26.06
N ALA A 115 7.54 -11.00 -26.76
CA ALA A 115 7.09 -10.89 -28.14
C ALA A 115 5.83 -10.01 -28.25
N THR A 116 4.82 -10.26 -27.41
CA THR A 116 3.61 -9.42 -27.35
C THR A 116 3.95 -7.97 -27.01
N TYR A 117 4.78 -7.73 -26.00
CA TYR A 117 5.18 -6.38 -25.62
C TYR A 117 5.91 -5.63 -26.76
N GLN A 118 6.72 -6.34 -27.55
CA GLN A 118 7.41 -5.78 -28.72
C GLN A 118 6.45 -5.47 -29.87
N SER A 119 5.37 -6.23 -30.06
CA SER A 119 4.38 -5.98 -31.11
C SER A 119 3.42 -4.83 -30.79
N LEU A 120 3.33 -4.39 -29.54
CA LEU A 120 2.52 -3.23 -29.16
C LEU A 120 3.13 -1.94 -29.73
N GLY A 121 2.30 -1.11 -30.37
CA GLY A 121 2.73 0.08 -31.09
C GLY A 121 2.99 1.29 -30.19
N ASP A 122 2.05 1.60 -29.29
CA ASP A 122 2.10 2.80 -28.46
C ASP A 122 2.51 2.53 -26.99
N SER A 123 2.96 3.57 -26.31
CA SER A 123 3.44 3.50 -24.92
C SER A 123 2.31 3.25 -23.90
N GLU A 124 1.10 3.70 -24.20
CA GLU A 124 -0.06 3.56 -23.31
C GLU A 124 -0.51 2.10 -23.26
N THR A 125 -0.70 1.45 -24.42
CA THR A 125 -1.04 0.02 -24.50
C THR A 125 0.05 -0.85 -23.87
N LYS A 126 1.33 -0.48 -24.01
CA LYS A 126 2.44 -1.15 -23.32
C LYS A 126 2.34 -1.05 -21.80
N LEU A 127 2.03 0.13 -21.28
CA LEU A 127 1.83 0.34 -19.85
C LEU A 127 0.64 -0.48 -19.33
N GLN A 128 -0.47 -0.47 -20.06
CA GLN A 128 -1.67 -1.21 -19.69
C GLN A 128 -1.40 -2.71 -19.68
N PHE A 129 -0.76 -3.23 -20.73
CA PHE A 129 -0.43 -4.66 -20.83
C PHE A 129 0.53 -5.10 -19.72
N PHE A 130 1.55 -4.29 -19.44
CA PHE A 130 2.46 -4.54 -18.32
C PHE A 130 1.71 -4.62 -16.99
N SER A 131 0.82 -3.65 -16.72
CA SER A 131 0.06 -3.54 -15.48
C SER A 131 -0.90 -4.71 -15.32
N ALA A 132 -1.68 -4.99 -16.37
CA ALA A 132 -2.61 -6.11 -16.44
C ALA A 132 -1.92 -7.45 -16.17
N ARG A 133 -0.75 -7.69 -16.78
CA ARG A 133 0.03 -8.90 -16.51
C ARG A 133 0.48 -9.02 -15.06
N GLN A 134 1.00 -7.94 -14.46
CA GLN A 134 1.40 -7.98 -13.05
C GLN A 134 0.23 -8.36 -12.14
N ILE A 135 -0.95 -7.79 -12.40
CA ILE A 135 -2.19 -8.08 -11.65
C ILE A 135 -2.66 -9.51 -11.88
N ALA A 136 -2.74 -9.96 -13.13
CA ALA A 136 -3.15 -11.32 -13.50
C ALA A 136 -2.30 -12.38 -12.79
N CYS A 137 -0.97 -12.26 -12.86
CA CYS A 137 -0.06 -13.16 -12.18
C CYS A 137 -0.26 -13.16 -10.65
N ARG A 138 -0.62 -12.01 -10.08
CA ARG A 138 -0.85 -11.88 -8.64
C ARG A 138 -2.14 -12.52 -8.19
N VAL A 139 -3.23 -12.29 -8.91
CA VAL A 139 -4.53 -12.91 -8.61
C VAL A 139 -4.38 -14.43 -8.70
N LEU A 140 -3.88 -14.94 -9.83
CA LEU A 140 -3.69 -16.37 -10.05
C LEU A 140 -2.76 -17.01 -9.00
N GLY A 141 -1.65 -16.36 -8.66
CA GLY A 141 -0.70 -16.85 -7.67
C GLY A 141 -1.14 -16.70 -6.21
N SER A 142 -2.27 -16.04 -5.94
CA SER A 142 -2.78 -15.80 -4.58
C SER A 142 -4.04 -16.60 -4.25
N ARG A 143 -4.71 -17.14 -5.27
CA ARG A 143 -5.93 -17.95 -5.13
C ARG A 143 -5.73 -19.14 -4.20
N GLY A 144 -6.72 -19.38 -3.34
CA GLY A 144 -6.73 -20.48 -2.37
C GLY A 144 -5.73 -20.34 -1.21
N TYR A 145 -4.87 -19.32 -1.22
CA TYR A 145 -3.81 -19.15 -0.23
C TYR A 145 -3.95 -17.87 0.60
N LEU A 146 -4.17 -16.72 -0.05
CA LEU A 146 -4.31 -15.44 0.64
C LEU A 146 -5.77 -15.17 1.03
N CYS A 147 -5.95 -14.61 2.22
CA CYS A 147 -7.17 -13.91 2.58
C CYS A 147 -7.40 -12.74 1.63
N GLN A 148 -8.57 -12.67 0.99
CA GLN A 148 -8.88 -11.63 0.01
C GLN A 148 -8.93 -10.22 0.61
N LYS A 149 -9.24 -10.11 1.91
CA LYS A 149 -9.30 -8.83 2.62
C LYS A 149 -7.92 -8.31 3.03
N CYS A 150 -7.16 -9.09 3.82
CA CYS A 150 -5.88 -8.64 4.39
C CYS A 150 -4.64 -9.02 3.58
N TRP A 151 -4.80 -9.84 2.53
CA TRP A 151 -3.72 -10.33 1.67
C TRP A 151 -2.62 -11.10 2.41
N LEU A 152 -2.87 -11.52 3.65
CA LEU A 152 -2.04 -12.48 4.38
C LEU A 152 -2.57 -13.88 4.11
N PRO A 153 -1.73 -14.92 4.21
CA PRO A 153 -2.22 -16.30 4.17
C PRO A 153 -3.27 -16.56 5.21
N SER A 154 -4.15 -17.51 4.94
CA SER A 154 -5.27 -17.84 5.82
C SER A 154 -4.84 -18.11 7.27
N GLU A 155 -3.71 -18.78 7.48
CA GLU A 155 -3.11 -19.03 8.82
C GLU A 155 -2.59 -17.78 9.55
N ASP A 156 -2.28 -16.73 8.79
CA ASP A 156 -1.75 -15.45 9.27
C ASP A 156 -2.84 -14.35 9.27
N CYS A 157 -4.09 -14.70 8.95
CA CYS A 157 -5.15 -13.73 8.71
C CYS A 157 -5.36 -12.83 9.94
N MET A 158 -5.40 -11.52 9.71
CA MET A 158 -5.54 -10.51 10.77
C MET A 158 -6.92 -9.84 10.81
N CYS A 159 -7.84 -10.22 9.91
CA CYS A 159 -9.08 -9.46 9.71
C CYS A 159 -9.97 -9.35 10.95
N SER A 160 -10.01 -10.39 11.80
CA SER A 160 -10.81 -10.38 13.04
C SER A 160 -10.29 -9.41 14.10
N LYS A 161 -9.05 -8.94 13.97
CA LYS A 161 -8.42 -7.98 14.88
C LYS A 161 -8.56 -6.53 14.42
N LEU A 162 -9.01 -6.30 13.19
CA LEU A 162 -9.18 -4.96 12.64
C LEU A 162 -10.52 -4.39 13.09
N ILE A 163 -10.50 -3.15 13.57
CA ILE A 163 -11.69 -2.40 13.94
C ILE A 163 -12.08 -1.53 12.75
N SER A 164 -13.33 -1.65 12.30
CA SER A 164 -13.87 -0.73 11.29
C SER A 164 -14.18 0.61 11.94
N CYS A 165 -13.79 1.68 11.27
CA CYS A 165 -14.04 3.04 11.66
C CYS A 165 -14.48 3.78 10.40
N PRO A 166 -15.75 4.17 10.23
CA PRO A 166 -16.17 4.94 9.07
C PRO A 166 -15.42 6.28 8.98
N LEU A 167 -14.92 6.60 7.78
CA LEU A 167 -14.29 7.90 7.53
C LEU A 167 -15.35 9.00 7.49
N TRP A 168 -14.98 10.23 7.85
CA TRP A 168 -15.87 11.38 7.65
C TRP A 168 -16.31 11.45 6.19
N HIS A 169 -17.62 11.48 5.94
CA HIS A 169 -18.22 11.25 4.62
C HIS A 169 -17.81 12.27 3.55
N ARG A 170 -17.22 13.41 3.93
CA ARG A 170 -16.66 14.39 2.99
C ARG A 170 -15.19 14.16 2.66
N VAL A 171 -14.52 13.16 3.23
CA VAL A 171 -13.14 12.79 2.87
C VAL A 171 -13.19 11.51 2.07
N ARG A 172 -12.43 11.47 0.98
CA ARG A 172 -12.24 10.28 0.15
C ARG A 172 -10.77 10.09 -0.15
N PHE A 173 -10.29 8.88 0.09
CA PHE A 173 -8.96 8.45 -0.30
C PHE A 173 -8.99 7.68 -1.62
N TRP A 174 -8.10 8.06 -2.53
CA TRP A 174 -7.81 7.31 -3.74
C TRP A 174 -6.44 6.67 -3.60
N LEU A 175 -6.40 5.36 -3.45
CA LEU A 175 -5.14 4.63 -3.39
C LEU A 175 -4.69 4.32 -4.81
N TYR A 176 -3.84 5.20 -5.35
CA TYR A 176 -3.25 5.01 -6.67
C TYR A 176 -2.07 4.05 -6.56
N MET A 177 -2.36 2.76 -6.71
CA MET A 177 -1.48 1.66 -6.36
C MET A 177 -0.72 1.12 -7.57
N HIS A 178 0.59 0.92 -7.39
CA HIS A 178 1.43 0.29 -8.40
C HIS A 178 1.08 -1.22 -8.53
N PRO A 179 0.98 -1.79 -9.76
CA PRO A 179 0.60 -3.19 -9.96
C PRO A 179 1.49 -4.22 -9.25
N LYS A 180 2.77 -3.90 -9.04
CA LYS A 180 3.70 -4.76 -8.28
C LYS A 180 3.43 -4.78 -6.77
N ASP A 181 2.71 -3.79 -6.27
CA ASP A 181 2.37 -3.63 -4.85
C ASP A 181 0.97 -4.17 -4.51
N PHE A 182 0.12 -4.38 -5.53
CA PHE A 182 -1.12 -5.15 -5.40
C PHE A 182 -0.86 -6.55 -4.84
N LEU A 183 -1.70 -6.99 -3.90
CA LEU A 183 -1.59 -8.25 -3.14
C LEU A 183 -0.26 -8.44 -2.38
N ARG A 184 0.52 -7.38 -2.14
CA ARG A 184 1.68 -7.47 -1.23
C ARG A 184 1.21 -7.53 0.22
N GLN A 185 1.61 -8.60 0.91
CA GLN A 185 1.34 -8.83 2.34
C GLN A 185 1.71 -7.65 3.24
N ASN A 186 2.79 -6.94 2.96
CA ASN A 186 3.25 -5.79 3.76
C ASN A 186 2.83 -4.43 3.22
N ASN A 187 1.98 -4.38 2.19
CA ASN A 187 1.38 -3.13 1.74
C ASN A 187 0.51 -2.57 2.86
N THR A 188 0.71 -1.31 3.22
CA THR A 188 -0.08 -0.64 4.27
C THR A 188 -1.28 0.12 3.72
N GLY A 189 -1.28 0.45 2.42
CA GLY A 189 -2.39 1.11 1.76
C GLY A 189 -3.69 0.32 1.93
N LYS A 190 -3.64 -1.01 1.82
CA LYS A 190 -4.83 -1.86 2.05
C LYS A 190 -5.55 -1.63 3.37
N LEU A 191 -4.85 -1.17 4.41
CA LEU A 191 -5.46 -0.89 5.71
C LEU A 191 -6.51 0.21 5.63
N LEU A 192 -6.34 1.18 4.72
CA LEU A 192 -7.29 2.29 4.58
C LEU A 192 -8.69 1.79 4.26
N TRP A 193 -8.86 0.92 3.24
CA TRP A 193 -10.18 0.40 2.91
C TRP A 193 -10.63 -0.73 3.83
N GLN A 194 -9.72 -1.40 4.54
CA GLN A 194 -10.09 -2.37 5.57
C GLN A 194 -10.69 -1.70 6.82
N VAL A 195 -10.22 -0.49 7.15
CA VAL A 195 -10.73 0.29 8.29
C VAL A 195 -11.92 1.16 7.88
N PHE A 196 -11.76 1.97 6.83
CA PHE A 196 -12.75 2.97 6.38
C PHE A 196 -13.82 2.43 5.43
N GLY A 197 -13.58 1.27 4.80
CA GLY A 197 -14.43 0.72 3.74
C GLY A 197 -14.00 1.17 2.33
N ILE A 198 -14.34 0.33 1.33
CA ILE A 198 -13.93 0.46 -0.07
C ILE A 198 -14.47 1.72 -0.79
N GLN A 199 -15.56 2.30 -0.27
CA GLN A 199 -16.13 3.54 -0.82
C GLN A 199 -15.34 4.77 -0.36
N ALA A 200 -14.95 4.81 0.92
CA ALA A 200 -14.18 5.90 1.51
C ALA A 200 -12.69 5.85 1.10
N ALA A 201 -12.14 4.65 0.93
CA ALA A 201 -10.80 4.43 0.42
C ALA A 201 -10.84 3.52 -0.81
N THR A 202 -10.84 4.12 -1.99
CA THR A 202 -11.03 3.40 -3.26
C THR A 202 -9.68 3.06 -3.90
N LEU A 203 -9.51 1.79 -4.27
CA LEU A 203 -8.32 1.30 -4.97
C LEU A 203 -8.35 1.68 -6.46
N CYS A 204 -7.33 2.42 -6.92
CA CYS A 204 -7.08 2.70 -8.32
C CYS A 204 -5.75 2.07 -8.75
N LEU A 205 -5.75 1.12 -9.68
CA LEU A 205 -4.53 0.44 -10.10
C LEU A 205 -3.85 1.22 -11.24
N TYR A 206 -2.60 1.63 -11.02
CA TYR A 206 -1.80 2.38 -12.00
C TYR A 206 -1.66 1.58 -13.30
N GLY A 207 -1.99 2.23 -14.41
CA GLY A 207 -1.95 1.62 -15.74
C GLY A 207 -3.14 0.71 -16.05
N ILE A 208 -4.22 0.75 -15.26
CA ILE A 208 -5.49 0.09 -15.61
C ILE A 208 -6.50 1.17 -16.01
N ALA A 209 -6.86 1.20 -17.29
CA ALA A 209 -7.69 2.26 -17.87
C ALA A 209 -9.01 2.43 -17.11
N GLU A 210 -9.72 1.34 -16.85
CA GLU A 210 -11.04 1.35 -16.21
C GLU A 210 -10.97 1.90 -14.77
N HIS A 211 -9.88 1.65 -14.05
CA HIS A 211 -9.67 2.19 -12.70
C HIS A 211 -9.34 3.68 -12.75
N GLU A 212 -8.50 4.10 -13.70
CA GLU A 212 -8.09 5.50 -13.86
C GLU A 212 -9.22 6.37 -14.41
N GLU A 213 -10.08 5.82 -15.26
CA GLU A 213 -11.31 6.47 -15.74
C GLU A 213 -12.33 6.62 -14.61
N MET A 214 -12.53 5.58 -13.79
CA MET A 214 -13.42 5.66 -12.63
C MET A 214 -12.97 6.73 -11.64
N MET A 215 -11.67 6.76 -11.32
CA MET A 215 -11.09 7.80 -10.48
C MET A 215 -11.26 9.17 -11.15
N GLY A 216 -10.85 9.33 -12.41
CA GLY A 216 -10.97 10.59 -13.15
C GLY A 216 -12.39 11.14 -13.22
N GLY A 217 -13.39 10.26 -13.43
CA GLY A 217 -14.81 10.63 -13.42
C GLY A 217 -15.27 11.17 -12.06
N ALA A 218 -14.87 10.51 -10.97
CA ALA A 218 -15.19 10.97 -9.62
C ALA A 218 -14.49 12.28 -9.25
N LEU A 219 -13.22 12.44 -9.64
CA LEU A 219 -12.46 13.68 -9.44
C LEU A 219 -13.08 14.83 -10.25
N LYS A 220 -13.50 14.58 -11.50
CA LYS A 220 -14.20 15.55 -12.34
C LYS A 220 -15.52 16.00 -11.73
N LEU A 221 -16.28 15.08 -11.13
CA LEU A 221 -17.53 15.38 -10.45
C LEU A 221 -17.32 16.25 -9.20
N ALA A 222 -16.27 15.99 -8.42
CA ALA A 222 -15.96 16.76 -7.21
C ALA A 222 -15.50 18.20 -7.49
N GLY A 223 -14.83 18.43 -8.62
CA GLY A 223 -14.26 19.71 -9.00
C GLY A 223 -12.79 19.87 -8.58
N LYS A 224 -12.05 20.68 -9.35
CA LYS A 224 -10.59 20.85 -9.21
C LYS A 224 -10.16 21.39 -7.84
N ASP A 225 -11.01 22.17 -7.19
CA ASP A 225 -10.83 22.75 -5.86
C ASP A 225 -10.94 21.73 -4.73
N LYS A 226 -11.30 20.47 -5.03
CA LYS A 226 -11.46 19.39 -4.07
C LYS A 226 -10.55 18.20 -4.33
N VAL A 227 -9.44 18.39 -5.03
CA VAL A 227 -8.51 17.31 -5.41
C VAL A 227 -7.07 17.66 -5.04
N TRP A 228 -6.45 16.78 -4.26
CA TRP A 228 -5.05 16.91 -3.86
C TRP A 228 -4.31 15.58 -3.96
N CYS A 229 -3.03 15.64 -4.29
CA CYS A 229 -2.12 14.50 -4.27
C CYS A 229 -1.17 14.59 -3.08
N LEU A 230 -1.09 13.53 -2.28
CA LEU A 230 -0.12 13.42 -1.19
C LEU A 230 1.21 12.95 -1.77
N TYR A 231 2.04 13.92 -2.15
CA TYR A 231 3.34 13.63 -2.75
C TYR A 231 4.34 14.76 -2.47
N PRO A 232 5.58 14.45 -2.03
CA PRO A 232 6.62 15.45 -1.82
C PRO A 232 7.18 15.90 -3.18
N ASN A 233 6.44 16.75 -3.90
CA ASN A 233 6.90 17.34 -5.15
C ASN A 233 7.98 18.38 -4.87
N LYS A 234 9.25 17.99 -5.02
CA LYS A 234 10.40 18.88 -4.80
C LYS A 234 10.53 20.01 -5.82
N ASN A 235 9.78 19.94 -6.93
CA ASN A 235 9.87 20.89 -8.04
C ASN A 235 8.76 21.96 -7.99
N ALA A 236 7.83 21.87 -7.05
CA ALA A 236 6.77 22.85 -6.84
C ALA A 236 6.84 23.42 -5.43
N PRO A 237 6.30 24.63 -5.17
CA PRO A 237 6.18 25.16 -3.82
C PRO A 237 5.40 24.17 -2.95
N ALA A 238 6.01 23.76 -1.84
CA ALA A 238 5.37 22.90 -0.87
C ALA A 238 4.13 23.58 -0.29
N LYS A 239 2.93 23.06 -0.56
CA LYS A 239 1.72 23.46 0.16
C LYS A 239 1.55 22.54 1.37
N SER A 240 1.45 23.11 2.55
CA SER A 240 1.02 22.37 3.74
C SER A 240 -0.48 22.03 3.64
N VAL A 241 -0.97 21.17 4.54
CA VAL A 241 -2.42 20.92 4.67
C VAL A 241 -3.14 22.23 4.96
N LYS A 242 -2.59 23.06 5.87
CA LYS A 242 -3.16 24.37 6.21
C LYS A 242 -3.29 25.27 4.99
N ASP A 243 -2.25 25.38 4.14
CA ASP A 243 -2.29 26.23 2.95
C ASP A 243 -3.30 25.72 1.92
N SER A 244 -3.42 24.40 1.80
CA SER A 244 -4.31 23.75 0.84
C SER A 244 -5.78 23.83 1.25
N MET A 245 -6.07 23.94 2.55
CA MET A 245 -7.43 24.02 3.10
C MET A 245 -7.87 25.47 3.41
N ALA A 246 -6.97 26.45 3.35
CA ALA A 246 -7.26 27.84 3.72
C ALA A 246 -8.34 28.51 2.83
N GLU A 247 -8.47 28.08 1.58
CA GLU A 247 -9.42 28.62 0.60
C GLU A 247 -10.78 27.89 0.62
N LEU A 248 -10.90 26.81 1.40
CA LEU A 248 -12.15 26.04 1.49
C LEU A 248 -13.16 26.76 2.40
N SER A 249 -14.16 27.38 1.78
CA SER A 249 -15.34 27.85 2.49
C SER A 249 -16.33 26.69 2.66
N PHE A 250 -16.39 26.13 3.86
CA PHE A 250 -17.50 25.27 4.26
C PHE A 250 -18.68 26.17 4.64
N SER A 251 -19.36 26.74 3.66
CA SER A 251 -20.71 27.24 3.92
C SER A 251 -21.54 26.07 4.47
N HIS A 252 -22.20 26.29 5.61
CA HIS A 252 -23.08 25.33 6.26
C HIS A 252 -24.22 24.94 5.30
N VAL A 253 -23.95 23.98 4.42
CA VAL A 253 -24.99 23.27 3.70
C VAL A 253 -25.23 22.01 4.50
N GLU A 254 -26.26 22.08 5.33
CA GLU A 254 -26.93 20.90 5.89
C GLU A 254 -27.43 20.06 4.71
N CYS A 255 -26.55 19.21 4.16
CA CYS A 255 -26.98 18.14 3.29
C CYS A 255 -27.51 17.02 4.20
N PRO A 256 -28.72 16.50 3.94
CA PRO A 256 -29.17 15.27 4.58
C PRO A 256 -28.12 14.16 4.40
N PRO A 257 -27.95 13.25 5.37
CA PRO A 257 -26.95 12.19 5.34
C PRO A 257 -27.13 11.17 4.19
N GLU A 258 -28.16 11.32 3.34
CA GLU A 258 -28.59 10.33 2.35
C GLU A 258 -28.34 10.71 0.88
N THR A 259 -27.91 11.94 0.57
CA THR A 259 -27.52 12.27 -0.81
C THR A 259 -26.04 11.98 -1.01
N THR A 260 -25.74 10.83 -1.60
CA THR A 260 -24.46 10.44 -2.21
C THR A 260 -24.11 11.35 -3.40
N ASP A 261 -24.11 12.67 -3.22
CA ASP A 261 -23.60 13.59 -4.22
C ASP A 261 -22.09 13.69 -4.04
N GLY A 262 -21.35 12.93 -4.85
CA GLY A 262 -19.89 12.93 -4.90
C GLY A 262 -19.29 14.31 -5.17
N GLY A 263 -20.10 15.29 -5.57
CA GLY A 263 -19.70 16.68 -5.82
C GLY A 263 -19.11 17.43 -4.60
N HIS A 264 -19.34 16.95 -3.37
CA HIS A 264 -18.91 17.64 -2.15
C HIS A 264 -17.76 16.98 -1.39
N SER A 265 -17.20 15.88 -1.91
CA SER A 265 -16.11 15.16 -1.24
C SER A 265 -14.75 15.80 -1.54
N LEU A 266 -13.91 15.93 -0.52
CA LEU A 266 -12.48 16.20 -0.59
C LEU A 266 -11.75 14.93 -0.99
N ASN A 267 -11.08 14.95 -2.13
CA ASN A 267 -10.41 13.79 -2.70
C ASN A 267 -8.90 13.90 -2.51
N PHE A 268 -8.34 12.92 -1.82
CA PHE A 268 -6.92 12.81 -1.54
C PHE A 268 -6.34 11.59 -2.26
N ILE A 269 -5.45 11.83 -3.23
CA ILE A 269 -4.77 10.79 -3.99
C ILE A 269 -3.49 10.41 -3.25
N LEU A 270 -3.38 9.15 -2.84
CA LEU A 270 -2.20 8.58 -2.20
C LEU A 270 -1.49 7.68 -3.21
N ILE A 271 -0.25 8.02 -3.55
CA ILE A 271 0.59 7.19 -4.43
C ILE A 271 1.12 6.00 -3.63
N ASP A 272 0.55 4.83 -3.88
CA ASP A 272 0.89 3.59 -3.19
C ASP A 272 1.83 2.73 -4.04
N GLY A 273 3.13 2.96 -3.88
CA GLY A 273 4.16 2.22 -4.59
C GLY A 273 5.52 2.42 -3.95
N THR A 274 6.55 1.80 -4.53
CA THR A 274 7.92 2.11 -4.13
C THR A 274 8.32 3.51 -4.59
N TRP A 275 9.18 4.19 -3.84
CA TRP A 275 9.76 5.49 -4.23
C TRP A 275 10.39 5.52 -5.62
N SER A 276 10.92 4.38 -6.10
CA SER A 276 11.45 4.27 -7.46
C SER A 276 10.36 4.33 -8.54
N ASN A 277 9.14 3.91 -8.23
CA ASN A 277 8.01 3.86 -9.17
C ASN A 277 7.12 5.10 -9.03
N SER A 278 7.10 5.74 -7.84
CA SER A 278 6.21 6.84 -7.53
C SER A 278 6.37 8.05 -8.44
N GLY A 279 7.58 8.29 -8.97
CA GLY A 279 7.84 9.35 -9.94
C GLY A 279 7.02 9.20 -11.23
N ALA A 280 7.05 8.01 -11.85
CA ALA A 280 6.28 7.74 -13.07
C ALA A 280 4.77 7.74 -12.82
N MET A 281 4.35 7.27 -11.64
CA MET A 281 2.94 7.33 -11.22
C MET A 281 2.48 8.77 -11.03
N PHE A 282 3.29 9.60 -10.38
CA PHE A 282 3.01 11.03 -10.18
C PHE A 282 2.96 11.78 -11.50
N SER A 283 3.93 11.57 -12.40
CA SER A 283 3.93 12.17 -13.75
C SER A 283 2.64 11.86 -14.49
N ARG A 284 2.18 10.60 -14.47
CA ARG A 284 0.91 10.23 -15.11
C ARG A 284 -0.30 10.91 -14.49
N LEU A 285 -0.35 11.03 -13.16
CA LEU A 285 -1.43 11.77 -12.49
C LEU A 285 -1.42 13.25 -12.89
N LYS A 286 -0.24 13.86 -12.95
CA LYS A 286 -0.07 15.25 -13.41
C LYS A 286 -0.56 15.41 -14.85
N ASP A 287 -0.11 14.57 -15.77
CA ASP A 287 -0.51 14.64 -17.19
C ASP A 287 -2.03 14.50 -17.35
N ARG A 288 -2.66 13.57 -16.60
CA ARG A 288 -4.12 13.40 -16.61
C ARG A 288 -4.84 14.60 -16.00
N TYR A 289 -4.33 15.15 -14.91
CA TYR A 289 -4.90 16.33 -14.26
C TYR A 289 -4.84 17.57 -15.18
N GLU A 290 -3.68 17.79 -15.81
CA GLU A 290 -3.46 18.87 -16.78
C GLU A 290 -4.38 18.71 -18.01
N LEU A 291 -4.56 17.48 -18.51
CA LEU A 291 -5.52 17.20 -19.58
C LEU A 291 -6.97 17.50 -19.15
N MET A 292 -7.32 17.23 -17.89
CA MET A 292 -8.68 17.43 -17.38
C MET A 292 -9.01 18.90 -17.11
N TRP A 293 -8.05 19.69 -16.62
CA TRP A 293 -8.31 21.03 -16.09
C TRP A 293 -7.40 22.14 -16.61
N GLY A 294 -6.35 21.82 -17.37
CA GLY A 294 -5.36 22.80 -17.85
C GLY A 294 -4.50 23.43 -16.76
N ASP A 295 -4.48 22.83 -15.57
CA ASP A 295 -3.81 23.33 -14.37
C ASP A 295 -2.79 22.30 -13.83
N GLU A 296 -1.93 22.72 -12.90
CA GLU A 296 -1.02 21.82 -12.18
C GLU A 296 -1.74 21.08 -11.04
N LEU A 297 -1.48 19.78 -10.90
CA LEU A 297 -2.02 18.94 -9.81
C LEU A 297 -1.58 19.46 -8.42
N PRO A 298 -2.51 19.91 -7.56
CA PRO A 298 -2.17 20.38 -6.22
C PRO A 298 -1.55 19.25 -5.39
N CYS A 299 -0.37 19.49 -4.83
CA CYS A 299 0.34 18.53 -3.99
C CYS A 299 0.39 19.01 -2.54
N ILE A 300 0.10 18.10 -1.61
CA ILE A 300 0.27 18.32 -0.17
C ILE A 300 1.56 17.64 0.26
N MET A 301 2.42 18.41 0.95
CA MET A 301 3.55 17.85 1.67
C MET A 301 3.21 17.70 3.15
N LEU A 302 3.43 16.50 3.69
CA LEU A 302 3.20 16.20 5.10
C LEU A 302 4.53 16.16 5.85
N ASN A 303 4.53 16.71 7.06
CA ASN A 303 5.66 16.58 7.99
C ASN A 303 5.51 15.30 8.82
N THR A 304 5.52 14.15 8.14
CA THR A 304 5.36 12.85 8.81
C THR A 304 6.68 12.40 9.45
N GLY A 305 6.62 12.00 10.73
CA GLY A 305 7.72 11.29 11.41
C GLY A 305 7.88 9.84 10.90
N ALA A 306 8.75 9.04 11.52
CA ALA A 306 8.87 7.63 11.13
C ALA A 306 7.61 6.84 11.47
N SER A 307 7.08 6.15 10.47
CA SER A 307 6.03 5.14 10.63
C SER A 307 6.49 3.97 11.51
N LEU A 308 5.56 3.35 12.26
CA LEU A 308 5.75 2.07 12.97
C LEU A 308 6.31 0.97 12.07
N MET A 309 5.99 0.98 10.77
CA MET A 309 6.49 0.02 9.78
C MET A 309 8.00 0.16 9.50
N HIS A 310 8.61 1.27 9.89
CA HIS A 310 10.07 1.45 9.84
C HIS A 310 10.80 0.32 10.61
N LYS A 311 10.18 -0.25 11.65
CA LYS A 311 10.70 -1.39 12.42
C LYS A 311 10.86 -2.67 11.57
N LEU A 312 9.95 -2.94 10.61
CA LEU A 312 10.03 -4.10 9.71
C LEU A 312 10.82 -3.83 8.43
N ARG A 313 10.76 -2.60 7.95
CA ARG A 313 11.45 -2.15 6.75
C ARG A 313 11.96 -0.73 6.99
N PRO A 314 13.24 -0.56 7.37
CA PRO A 314 13.84 0.75 7.48
C PRO A 314 13.63 1.54 6.19
N GLN A 315 13.01 2.71 6.32
CA GLN A 315 12.81 3.62 5.22
C GLN A 315 14.10 4.39 4.93
N PRO A 316 14.36 4.80 3.68
CA PRO A 316 15.61 5.46 3.31
C PRO A 316 15.79 6.84 3.95
N SER A 317 14.69 7.48 4.34
CA SER A 317 14.66 8.82 4.93
C SER A 317 13.32 9.08 5.62
N TRP A 318 13.24 10.14 6.43
CA TRP A 318 12.06 10.47 7.25
C TRP A 318 10.89 11.03 6.43
N ASP A 319 11.18 11.72 5.33
CA ASP A 319 10.21 12.16 4.30
C ASP A 319 9.61 10.98 3.49
N ARG A 320 10.10 9.75 3.72
CA ARG A 320 9.71 8.55 3.01
C ARG A 320 8.83 7.65 3.86
N THR A 321 7.62 8.13 4.13
CA THR A 321 6.63 7.40 4.94
C THR A 321 5.90 6.32 4.14
N CYS A 322 5.21 5.40 4.82
CA CYS A 322 4.32 4.44 4.15
C CYS A 322 2.93 5.03 3.92
N THR A 323 2.16 4.47 3.00
CA THR A 323 0.83 4.97 2.60
C THR A 323 -0.13 5.17 3.77
N ALA A 324 -0.15 4.25 4.74
CA ALA A 324 -0.99 4.39 5.93
C ALA A 324 -0.54 5.57 6.81
N ALA A 325 0.77 5.77 6.97
CA ALA A 325 1.29 6.87 7.76
C ALA A 325 1.15 8.24 7.06
N ALA A 326 1.13 8.28 5.72
CA ALA A 326 0.72 9.47 4.98
C ALA A 326 -0.76 9.81 5.23
N ALA A 327 -1.64 8.80 5.26
CA ALA A 327 -3.05 9.00 5.59
C ALA A 327 -3.26 9.48 7.04
N ILE A 328 -2.55 8.88 8.00
CA ILE A 328 -2.55 9.31 9.41
C ILE A 328 -2.14 10.78 9.51
N GLY A 329 -0.97 11.14 8.95
CA GLY A 329 -0.47 12.52 9.00
C GLY A 329 -1.42 13.54 8.38
N LEU A 330 -2.10 13.18 7.27
CA LEU A 330 -3.13 14.05 6.69
C LEU A 330 -4.31 14.23 7.65
N LEU A 331 -4.84 13.15 8.22
CA LEU A 331 -6.00 13.21 9.11
C LEU A 331 -5.71 14.01 10.38
N ASP A 332 -4.51 13.87 10.95
CA ASP A 332 -4.04 14.65 12.09
C ASP A 332 -3.91 16.13 11.73
N GLU A 333 -3.20 16.46 10.63
CA GLU A 333 -3.04 17.86 10.19
C GLU A 333 -4.39 18.50 9.80
N LEU A 334 -5.34 17.72 9.26
CA LEU A 334 -6.71 18.20 9.04
C LEU A 334 -7.43 18.46 10.36
N HIS A 335 -7.32 17.56 11.35
CA HIS A 335 -7.99 17.71 12.64
C HIS A 335 -7.58 19.00 13.38
N ASP A 336 -6.32 19.40 13.24
CA ASP A 336 -5.78 20.62 13.86
C ASP A 336 -6.36 21.92 13.25
N LEU A 337 -7.08 21.83 12.13
CA LEU A 337 -7.72 22.98 11.50
C LEU A 337 -9.08 23.29 12.16
N PRO A 338 -9.41 24.58 12.43
CA PRO A 338 -10.66 24.96 13.07
C PRO A 338 -11.93 24.45 12.39
N ASN A 339 -11.91 24.32 11.05
CA ASN A 339 -13.04 23.87 10.26
C ASN A 339 -13.30 22.36 10.35
N PHE A 340 -12.37 21.57 10.92
CA PHE A 340 -12.38 20.11 10.87
C PHE A 340 -12.30 19.44 12.25
N VAL A 341 -11.90 20.18 13.29
CA VAL A 341 -11.72 19.64 14.66
C VAL A 341 -12.96 18.92 15.20
N SER A 342 -14.16 19.35 14.80
CA SER A 342 -15.43 18.76 15.24
C SER A 342 -15.73 17.37 14.64
N TYR A 343 -15.03 16.95 13.58
CA TYR A 343 -15.30 15.69 12.88
C TYR A 343 -14.52 14.49 13.41
N GLY A 344 -13.66 14.67 14.42
CA GLY A 344 -12.93 13.58 15.08
C GLY A 344 -11.98 12.82 14.15
N LEU A 345 -11.30 13.54 13.25
CA LEU A 345 -10.34 12.96 12.30
C LEU A 345 -9.11 12.35 13.00
N ASP A 346 -8.74 12.85 14.18
CA ASP A 346 -7.74 12.26 15.09
C ASP A 346 -8.05 10.80 15.46
N LYS A 347 -9.33 10.50 15.75
CA LYS A 347 -9.78 9.13 16.06
C LYS A 347 -9.71 8.23 14.83
N GLN A 348 -10.00 8.77 13.65
CA GLN A 348 -9.89 8.07 12.37
C GLN A 348 -8.41 7.78 12.02
N ALA A 349 -7.51 8.72 12.32
CA ALA A 349 -6.07 8.54 12.23
C ALA A 349 -5.60 7.43 13.20
N LYS A 350 -6.05 7.48 14.46
CA LYS A 350 -5.73 6.47 15.47
C LYS A 350 -6.17 5.05 15.08
N ALA A 351 -7.37 4.91 14.49
CA ALA A 351 -7.85 3.62 13.98
C ALA A 351 -6.92 3.01 12.90
N ILE A 352 -6.31 3.84 12.05
CA ILE A 352 -5.32 3.38 11.06
C ILE A 352 -4.00 3.02 11.73
N GLU A 353 -3.57 3.78 12.74
CA GLU A 353 -2.37 3.46 13.52
C GLU A 353 -2.50 2.09 14.20
N ASP A 354 -3.64 1.82 14.85
CA ASP A 354 -3.93 0.53 15.48
C ASP A 354 -3.94 -0.60 14.44
N ALA A 355 -4.51 -0.37 13.25
CA ALA A 355 -4.49 -1.33 12.15
C ALA A 355 -3.07 -1.61 11.64
N VAL A 356 -2.18 -0.61 11.66
CA VAL A 356 -0.75 -0.78 11.32
C VAL A 356 -0.06 -1.65 12.37
N GLU A 357 -0.36 -1.48 13.66
CA GLU A 357 0.15 -2.34 14.73
C GLU A 357 -0.28 -3.79 14.55
N VAL A 358 -1.57 -4.03 14.28
CA VAL A 358 -2.11 -5.37 13.99
C VAL A 358 -1.39 -6.03 12.80
N LEU A 359 -1.14 -5.29 11.73
CA LEU A 359 -0.38 -5.79 10.58
C LEU A 359 1.08 -6.09 10.94
N LEU A 360 1.72 -5.21 11.69
CA LEU A 360 3.09 -5.37 12.18
C LEU A 360 3.23 -6.65 13.01
N GLU A 361 2.30 -6.90 13.94
CA GLU A 361 2.26 -8.11 14.75
C GLU A 361 2.10 -9.37 13.89
N ALA A 362 1.12 -9.38 12.96
CA ALA A 362 0.86 -10.54 12.10
C ALA A 362 2.09 -10.89 11.24
N LEU A 363 2.72 -9.88 10.63
CA LEU A 363 3.94 -10.07 9.83
C LEU A 363 5.13 -10.52 10.69
N THR A 364 5.26 -10.00 11.91
CA THR A 364 6.34 -10.37 12.83
C THR A 364 6.18 -11.81 13.30
N ALA A 365 4.98 -12.21 13.73
CA ALA A 365 4.66 -13.57 14.15
C ALA A 365 4.93 -14.58 13.03
N ARG A 366 4.55 -14.24 11.79
CA ARG A 366 4.87 -15.05 10.62
C ARG A 366 6.38 -15.18 10.40
N ARG A 367 7.14 -14.09 10.45
CA ARG A 367 8.60 -14.14 10.26
C ARG A 367 9.26 -15.07 11.27
N LEU A 368 8.85 -14.99 12.54
CA LEU A 368 9.31 -15.88 13.60
C LEU A 368 8.99 -17.34 13.30
N ARG A 369 7.74 -17.67 12.93
CA ARG A 369 7.35 -19.04 12.54
C ARG A 369 8.19 -19.58 11.39
N MET A 370 8.52 -18.74 10.42
CA MET A 370 9.36 -19.10 9.26
C MET A 370 10.87 -19.13 9.59
N GLY A 371 11.27 -19.02 10.86
CA GLY A 371 12.68 -19.00 11.28
C GLY A 371 13.47 -17.78 10.79
N ARG A 372 12.79 -16.67 10.47
CA ARG A 372 13.42 -15.44 9.95
C ARG A 372 13.62 -14.41 11.05
N SER A 373 14.76 -13.73 11.03
CA SER A 373 15.02 -12.59 11.92
C SER A 373 13.97 -11.47 11.76
N ILE A 374 13.56 -10.90 12.90
CA ILE A 374 12.69 -9.73 12.99
C ILE A 374 13.49 -8.47 12.64
N THR A 375 14.76 -8.39 13.07
CA THR A 375 15.67 -7.31 12.73
C THR A 375 16.31 -7.59 11.37
N ARG A 376 16.10 -6.68 10.42
CA ARG A 376 16.93 -6.60 9.22
C ARG A 376 18.22 -5.90 9.64
N LYS A 377 19.38 -6.59 9.64
CA LYS A 377 20.67 -5.91 9.81
C LYS A 377 20.68 -4.69 8.89
N GLN A 378 20.91 -3.49 9.43
CA GLN A 378 21.22 -2.34 8.58
C GLN A 378 22.32 -2.82 7.63
N ARG A 379 22.08 -2.74 6.32
CA ARG A 379 23.21 -2.74 5.39
C ARG A 379 23.92 -1.43 5.70
N HIS A 380 24.94 -1.50 6.57
CA HIS A 380 25.93 -0.45 6.62
C HIS A 380 26.48 -0.38 5.20
N ASN A 381 26.18 0.71 4.47
CA ASN A 381 27.08 1.17 3.44
C ASN A 381 28.35 1.60 4.18
N ARG A 382 29.20 0.63 4.52
CA ARG A 382 30.62 0.92 4.59
C ARG A 382 31.05 1.11 3.13
N ASP A 383 31.80 2.18 2.93
CA ASP A 383 32.54 2.52 1.71
C ASP A 383 31.75 3.33 0.66
N ILE A 384 31.60 4.64 0.94
CA ILE A 384 32.05 5.69 0.01
C ILE A 384 32.67 6.80 0.87
N LEU A 385 34.01 6.84 0.86
CA LEU A 385 34.81 8.01 1.24
C LEU A 385 34.80 9.02 0.09
#